data_AF-A0A6A4RAJ0-F1
#
_entry.id   AF-A0A6A4RAJ0-F1
#
_cell.length_a   1.000
_cell.length_b   1.000
_cell.length_c   1.000
_cell.angle_alpha   90.00
_cell.angle_beta   90.00
_cell.angle_gamma   90.00
#
_symmetry.space_group_name_H-M   'P 1'
#
loop_
_entity.id
_entity.type
_entity.pdbx_description
1 polymer ?
#
loop_
_entity_poly.entity_id
_entity_poly.type
_entity_poly.pdbx_seq_one_letter_code
_entity_poly.pdbx_strand_id
1 'polypeptide(L)'
;MSNAKTQPLTDLERFDLLQAMFPGELSDDDAGWDAMEDLVYDKFNIDAEDFDRLVGHLVMCAPVMGSPLTGAQHHVLGSVSLSDGQQQIMAAVKREAAIQQETKPAEECDHDWEDMGDGTMACTYPDCSATRPKRHEDDEEA
;
A
#
# COMPACT_ATOMS: atom_id res chain seq x y z
N MET A 1 -10.16 -11.51 -2.35
CA MET A 1 -10.70 -10.47 -3.24
C MET A 1 -10.52 -9.13 -2.55
N SER A 2 -9.38 -8.45 -2.77
CA SER A 2 -8.97 -7.26 -2.01
C SER A 2 -9.50 -5.99 -2.68
N ASN A 3 -10.75 -5.63 -2.40
CA ASN A 3 -11.45 -4.47 -2.97
C ASN A 3 -11.27 -3.20 -2.08
N ALA A 4 -10.06 -3.00 -1.54
CA ALA A 4 -9.76 -1.94 -0.56
C ALA A 4 -9.03 -0.73 -1.17
N LYS A 5 -8.99 -0.62 -2.50
CA LYS A 5 -8.37 0.53 -3.17
C LYS A 5 -9.40 1.67 -3.08
N THR A 6 -9.06 2.72 -2.32
CA THR A 6 -9.79 3.98 -2.19
C THR A 6 -11.09 4.00 -1.38
N GLN A 7 -11.26 3.12 -0.39
CA GLN A 7 -12.40 3.22 0.53
C GLN A 7 -12.33 4.53 1.35
N PRO A 8 -13.47 5.19 1.64
CA PRO A 8 -13.51 6.31 2.58
C PRO A 8 -12.91 5.94 3.93
N LEU A 9 -12.53 6.94 4.71
CA LEU A 9 -12.15 6.70 6.10
C LEU A 9 -13.33 6.14 6.89
N THR A 10 -13.02 5.28 7.85
CA THR A 10 -13.96 4.97 8.94
C THR A 10 -13.94 6.09 9.98
N ASP A 11 -14.98 6.21 10.81
CA ASP A 11 -15.02 7.23 11.87
C ASP A 11 -13.80 7.18 12.80
N LEU A 12 -13.33 5.97 13.14
CA LEU A 12 -12.12 5.79 13.95
C LEU A 12 -10.87 6.29 13.24
N GLU A 13 -10.71 5.96 11.95
CA GLU A 13 -9.59 6.45 11.15
C GLU A 13 -9.62 7.98 11.02
N ARG A 14 -10.81 8.57 10.88
CA ARG A 14 -11.00 10.03 10.86
C ARG A 14 -10.56 10.65 12.19
N PHE A 15 -11.02 10.10 13.30
CA PHE A 15 -10.70 10.59 14.64
C PHE A 15 -9.19 10.54 14.91
N ASP A 16 -8.58 9.36 14.73
CA ASP A 16 -7.14 9.17 14.95
C ASP A 16 -6.29 10.09 14.05
N LEU A 17 -6.73 10.29 12.80
CA LEU A 17 -6.03 11.17 11.88
C LEU A 17 -6.16 12.64 12.29
N LEU A 18 -7.34 13.09 12.69
CA LEU A 18 -7.55 14.46 13.16
C LEU A 18 -6.79 14.73 14.44
N GLN A 19 -6.73 13.77 15.37
CA GLN A 19 -5.93 13.88 16.58
C GLN A 19 -4.41 13.94 16.27
N ALA A 20 -3.96 13.21 15.24
CA ALA A 20 -2.58 13.30 14.77
C ALA A 20 -2.27 14.63 14.06
N MET A 21 -3.22 15.18 13.28
CA MET A 21 -3.06 16.44 12.55
C MET A 21 -3.20 17.68 13.45
N PHE A 22 -4.11 17.64 14.42
CA PHE A 22 -4.45 18.73 15.32
C PHE A 22 -4.42 18.26 16.79
N PRO A 23 -3.22 18.00 17.35
CA PRO A 23 -3.11 17.50 18.71
C PRO A 23 -3.72 18.46 19.73
N GLY A 24 -4.64 17.94 20.56
CA GLY A 24 -5.29 18.68 21.65
C GLY A 24 -6.55 19.46 21.26
N GLU A 25 -6.97 19.42 19.99
CA GLU A 25 -8.24 20.03 19.56
C GLU A 25 -9.44 19.09 19.78
N LEU A 26 -9.21 17.78 19.85
CA LEU A 26 -10.21 16.78 20.21
C LEU A 26 -9.87 16.17 21.58
N SER A 27 -10.87 16.08 22.46
CA SER A 27 -10.78 15.30 23.70
C SER A 27 -10.91 13.81 23.41
N ASP A 28 -10.38 12.97 24.31
CA ASP A 28 -10.43 11.50 24.22
C ASP A 28 -11.69 10.92 24.90
N ASP A 29 -12.80 11.66 24.85
CA ASP A 29 -14.09 11.30 25.41
C ASP A 29 -15.19 11.47 24.37
N ASP A 30 -16.43 11.09 24.73
CA ASP A 30 -17.59 11.17 23.82
C ASP A 30 -17.77 12.56 23.21
N ALA A 31 -17.43 13.63 23.96
CA ALA A 31 -17.53 15.00 23.46
C ALA A 31 -16.54 15.29 22.31
N GLY A 32 -15.37 14.65 22.32
CA GLY A 32 -14.40 14.75 21.23
C GLY A 32 -14.87 14.04 19.97
N TRP A 33 -15.55 12.91 20.11
CA TRP A 33 -16.17 12.20 18.98
C TRP A 33 -17.28 13.03 18.33
N ASP A 34 -18.12 13.66 19.14
CA ASP A 34 -19.19 14.55 18.64
C ASP A 34 -18.61 15.81 17.96
N ALA A 35 -17.50 16.35 18.47
CA ALA A 35 -16.85 17.55 17.93
C ALA A 35 -16.06 17.30 16.63
N MET A 36 -15.88 16.05 16.24
CA MET A 36 -15.06 15.66 15.09
C MET A 36 -15.59 16.26 13.77
N GLU A 37 -16.90 16.23 13.53
CA GLU A 37 -17.51 16.75 12.30
C GLU A 37 -17.37 18.27 12.19
N ASP A 38 -17.61 18.97 13.30
CA ASP A 38 -17.45 20.42 13.39
C ASP A 38 -16.00 20.83 13.12
N LEU A 39 -15.03 20.06 13.65
CA LEU A 39 -13.61 20.32 13.40
C LEU A 39 -13.25 20.16 11.92
N VAL A 40 -13.78 19.13 11.25
CA VAL A 40 -13.55 18.95 9.80
C VAL A 40 -14.10 20.15 9.03
N TYR A 41 -15.32 20.56 9.34
CA TYR A 41 -15.94 21.70 8.67
C TYR A 41 -15.17 23.01 8.93
N ASP A 42 -14.75 23.26 10.17
CA ASP A 42 -13.96 24.46 10.54
C ASP A 42 -12.61 24.53 9.80
N LYS A 43 -11.86 23.41 9.77
CA LYS A 43 -10.50 23.40 9.21
C LYS A 43 -10.47 23.31 7.68
N PHE A 44 -11.44 22.63 7.07
CA PHE A 44 -11.38 22.29 5.64
C PHE A 44 -12.55 22.86 4.82
N ASN A 45 -13.60 23.39 5.48
CA ASN A 45 -14.79 23.94 4.84
C ASN A 45 -15.46 22.95 3.86
N ILE A 46 -15.49 21.68 4.27
CA ILE A 46 -16.16 20.55 3.60
C ILE A 46 -16.86 19.71 4.66
N ASP A 47 -17.83 18.89 4.26
CA ASP A 47 -18.43 17.93 5.17
C ASP A 47 -17.49 16.75 5.46
N ALA A 48 -17.81 15.99 6.50
CA ALA A 48 -16.97 14.88 6.93
C ALA A 48 -16.98 13.71 5.93
N GLU A 49 -18.06 13.53 5.16
CA GLU A 49 -18.18 12.45 4.17
C GLU A 49 -17.26 12.70 2.97
N ASP A 50 -17.18 13.94 2.48
CA ASP A 50 -16.27 14.35 1.41
C ASP A 50 -14.83 14.38 1.89
N PHE A 51 -14.57 14.78 3.14
CA PHE A 51 -13.26 14.64 3.77
C PHE A 51 -12.79 13.18 3.76
N ASP A 52 -13.63 12.26 4.22
CA ASP A 52 -13.30 10.83 4.30
C ASP A 52 -13.00 10.22 2.95
N ARG A 53 -13.79 10.58 1.92
CA ARG A 53 -13.54 10.15 0.54
C ARG A 53 -12.22 10.69 0.01
N LEU A 54 -11.97 11.98 0.20
CA LEU A 54 -10.78 12.64 -0.29
C LEU A 54 -9.52 12.06 0.37
N VAL A 55 -9.54 11.89 1.69
CA VAL A 55 -8.41 11.33 2.41
C VAL A 55 -8.23 9.85 2.09
N GLY A 56 -9.31 9.09 1.93
CA GLY A 56 -9.26 7.70 1.46
C GLY A 56 -8.54 7.55 0.12
N HIS A 57 -8.68 8.54 -0.77
CA HIS A 57 -7.90 8.62 -2.02
C HIS A 57 -6.46 9.05 -1.77
N LEU A 58 -6.26 10.08 -0.93
CA LEU A 58 -4.94 10.64 -0.63
C LEU A 58 -4.00 9.62 0.00
N VAL A 59 -4.51 8.72 0.83
CA VAL A 59 -3.71 7.62 1.42
C VAL A 59 -3.02 6.81 0.32
N MET A 60 -3.68 6.54 -0.80
CA MET A 60 -3.10 5.77 -1.90
C MET A 60 -1.93 6.49 -2.61
N CYS A 61 -1.79 7.80 -2.40
CA CYS A 61 -0.66 8.59 -2.90
C CYS A 61 0.50 8.66 -1.90
N ALA A 62 0.30 8.20 -0.66
CA ALA A 62 1.36 8.18 0.35
C ALA A 62 2.45 7.15 -0.02
N PRO A 63 3.73 7.41 0.33
CA PRO A 63 4.79 6.43 0.17
C PRO A 63 4.44 5.10 0.83
N VAL A 64 4.81 4.01 0.15
CA VAL A 64 4.62 2.66 0.69
C VAL A 64 5.66 2.40 1.77
N MET A 65 5.22 1.96 2.94
CA MET A 65 6.09 1.52 4.01
C MET A 65 5.97 0.03 4.27
N GLY A 66 7.10 -0.60 4.55
CA GLY A 66 7.17 -2.00 4.98
C GLY A 66 6.97 -2.15 6.48
N SER A 67 6.16 -3.14 6.88
CA SER A 67 6.08 -3.59 8.26
C SER A 67 7.26 -4.54 8.55
N PRO A 68 8.17 -4.22 9.49
CA PRO A 68 9.31 -5.08 9.78
C PRO A 68 8.91 -6.42 10.42
N LEU A 69 7.71 -6.50 11.03
CA LEU A 69 7.21 -7.70 11.69
C LEU A 69 6.57 -8.69 10.71
N THR A 70 5.88 -8.19 9.68
CA THR A 70 5.05 -9.02 8.80
C THR A 70 5.55 -9.05 7.36
N GLY A 71 6.49 -8.18 6.98
CA GLY A 71 6.94 -7.99 5.60
C GLY A 71 5.89 -7.36 4.68
N ALA A 72 4.68 -7.10 5.19
CA ALA A 72 3.60 -6.52 4.41
C ALA A 72 3.87 -5.04 4.10
N GLN A 73 3.46 -4.63 2.90
CA GLN A 73 3.61 -3.27 2.41
C GLN A 73 2.30 -2.52 2.50
N HIS A 74 2.35 -1.29 2.97
CA HIS A 74 1.16 -0.48 3.19
C HIS A 74 1.38 0.98 2.83
N HIS A 75 0.36 1.59 2.25
CA HIS A 75 0.23 3.04 2.25
C HIS A 75 -0.26 3.49 3.63
N VAL A 76 0.37 4.51 4.18
CA VAL A 76 0.14 4.92 5.57
C VAL A 76 0.12 6.44 5.71
N LEU A 77 -0.85 6.92 6.47
CA LEU A 77 -0.90 8.29 6.98
C LEU A 77 -0.96 8.25 8.51
N GLY A 78 -0.25 9.17 9.16
CA GLY A 78 -0.20 9.25 10.60
C GLY A 78 0.94 10.13 11.08
N SER A 79 1.17 10.10 12.39
CA SER A 79 2.24 10.89 13.00
C SER A 79 3.60 10.30 12.65
N VAL A 80 4.53 11.18 12.28
CA VAL A 80 5.90 10.82 11.91
C VAL A 80 6.84 11.16 13.05
N SER A 81 7.67 10.21 13.44
CA SER A 81 8.81 10.43 14.33
C SER A 81 10.10 10.00 13.65
N LEU A 82 11.22 10.64 14.03
CA LEU A 82 12.55 10.28 13.58
C LEU A 82 13.31 9.72 14.77
N SER A 83 13.70 8.45 14.69
CA SER A 83 14.54 7.78 15.69
C SER A 83 15.67 7.07 14.98
N ASP A 84 16.90 7.21 15.48
CA ASP A 84 18.09 6.49 14.98
C ASP A 84 18.36 6.67 13.47
N GLY A 85 18.03 7.86 12.94
CA GLY A 85 18.17 8.16 11.51
C GLY A 85 17.14 7.46 10.61
N GLN A 86 16.15 6.78 11.21
CA GLN A 86 15.04 6.14 10.51
C GLN A 86 13.73 6.88 10.78
N GLN A 87 12.87 6.92 9.76
CA GLN A 87 11.52 7.44 9.87
C GLN A 87 10.60 6.34 10.41
N GLN A 88 9.93 6.61 11.53
CA GLN A 88 8.91 5.76 12.10
C GLN A 88 7.56 6.48 11.97
N ILE A 89 6.51 5.73 11.69
CA ILE A 89 5.16 6.28 11.57
C ILE A 89 4.22 5.48 12.47
N MET A 90 3.50 6.18 13.33
CA MET A 90 2.31 5.63 13.99
C MET A 90 1.12 5.90 13.08
N ALA A 91 0.70 4.88 12.36
CA ALA A 91 -0.34 5.00 11.33
C ALA A 91 -1.72 5.18 11.97
N ALA A 92 -2.40 6.27 11.62
CA ALA A 92 -3.83 6.46 11.87
C ALA A 92 -4.67 5.81 10.76
N VAL A 93 -4.18 5.87 9.52
CA VAL A 93 -4.82 5.24 8.36
C VAL A 93 -3.82 4.34 7.64
N LYS A 94 -4.25 3.12 7.32
CA LYS A 94 -3.43 2.10 6.69
C LYS A 94 -4.20 1.40 5.57
N ARG A 95 -3.61 1.31 4.39
CA ARG A 95 -4.16 0.56 3.24
C ARG A 95 -3.10 -0.39 2.71
N GLU A 96 -3.48 -1.62 2.38
CA GLU A 96 -2.57 -2.61 1.82
C GLU A 96 -2.09 -2.18 0.43
N ALA A 97 -0.77 -2.15 0.25
CA ALA A 97 -0.16 -1.96 -1.05
C ALA A 97 -0.05 -3.33 -1.71
N ALA A 98 -0.62 -3.47 -2.91
CA ALA A 98 -0.36 -4.65 -3.71
C ALA A 98 1.12 -4.63 -4.09
N ILE A 99 1.88 -5.65 -3.67
CA ILE A 99 3.20 -5.91 -4.21
C ILE A 99 2.96 -6.24 -5.69
N GLN A 100 3.16 -5.28 -6.58
CA GLN A 100 3.41 -5.61 -7.97
C GLN A 100 4.78 -6.28 -7.96
N GLN A 101 4.82 -7.60 -7.77
CA GLN A 101 5.96 -8.35 -8.27
C GLN A 101 5.99 -8.00 -9.75
N GLU A 102 7.03 -7.30 -10.19
CA GLU A 102 7.35 -7.18 -11.61
C GLU A 102 7.59 -8.59 -12.12
N THR A 103 6.53 -9.31 -12.47
CA THR A 103 6.64 -10.48 -13.33
C THR A 103 6.97 -9.91 -14.70
N LYS A 104 8.26 -9.68 -14.97
CA LYS A 104 8.70 -9.39 -16.32
C LYS A 104 8.22 -10.57 -17.18
N PRO A 105 7.41 -10.37 -18.23
CA PRO A 105 7.00 -11.47 -19.09
C PRO A 105 8.25 -12.19 -19.59
N ALA A 106 8.25 -13.52 -19.56
CA ALA A 106 9.42 -14.34 -19.91
C ALA A 106 10.01 -14.03 -21.30
N GLU A 107 9.23 -13.40 -22.18
CA GLU A 107 9.63 -12.96 -23.52
C GLU A 107 10.64 -11.79 -23.52
N GLU A 108 10.74 -11.00 -22.44
CA GLU A 108 11.69 -9.88 -22.31
C GLU A 108 12.87 -10.18 -21.36
N CYS A 109 13.03 -11.43 -20.94
CA CYS A 109 14.20 -11.86 -20.17
C CYS A 109 15.34 -12.29 -21.11
N ASP A 110 16.28 -11.36 -21.36
CA ASP A 110 17.57 -11.61 -22.05
C ASP A 110 18.58 -12.39 -21.17
N HIS A 111 18.12 -12.99 -20.08
CA HIS A 111 18.94 -13.71 -19.11
C HIS A 111 19.02 -15.20 -19.44
N ASP A 112 20.06 -15.85 -18.94
CA ASP A 112 20.26 -17.28 -19.14
C ASP A 112 19.11 -18.09 -18.52
N TRP A 113 18.77 -19.19 -19.19
CA TRP A 113 17.68 -20.08 -18.81
C TRP A 113 18.24 -21.46 -18.46
N GLU A 114 17.82 -22.01 -17.32
CA GLU A 114 18.15 -23.37 -16.88
C GLU A 114 16.96 -24.31 -17.10
N ASP A 115 17.25 -25.51 -17.58
CA ASP A 115 16.27 -26.58 -17.74
C ASP A 115 16.01 -27.24 -16.38
N MET A 116 14.75 -27.24 -15.94
CA MET A 116 14.34 -27.79 -14.66
C MET A 116 14.04 -29.30 -14.72
N GLY A 117 14.11 -29.92 -15.91
CA GLY A 117 13.95 -31.37 -16.10
C GLY A 117 12.50 -31.86 -16.14
N ASP A 118 11.52 -30.95 -16.03
CA ASP A 118 10.09 -31.23 -16.13
C ASP A 118 9.45 -30.67 -17.42
N GLY A 119 10.29 -30.23 -18.36
CA GLY A 119 9.86 -29.56 -19.60
C GLY A 119 9.68 -28.04 -19.45
N THR A 120 10.01 -27.48 -18.28
CA THR A 120 10.05 -26.02 -18.06
C THR A 120 11.48 -25.51 -17.95
N MET A 121 11.68 -24.28 -18.40
CA MET A 121 12.93 -23.53 -18.21
C MET A 121 12.68 -22.41 -17.21
N ALA A 122 13.61 -22.22 -16.27
CA ALA A 122 13.59 -21.14 -15.29
C ALA A 122 14.71 -20.13 -15.55
N CYS A 123 14.43 -18.85 -15.31
CA CYS A 123 15.46 -17.81 -15.40
C CYS A 123 16.44 -17.94 -14.24
N THR A 124 17.74 -17.85 -14.52
CA THR A 124 18.79 -18.01 -13.49
C THR A 124 19.15 -16.70 -12.78
N TYR A 125 18.55 -15.57 -13.19
CA TYR A 125 18.90 -14.28 -12.63
C TYR A 125 18.38 -14.14 -11.19
N PRO A 126 19.18 -13.61 -10.25
CA PRO A 126 18.72 -13.35 -8.90
C PRO A 126 17.46 -12.48 -8.94
N ASP A 127 16.44 -12.88 -8.17
CA ASP A 127 15.13 -12.24 -8.07
C ASP A 127 14.22 -12.34 -9.31
N CYS A 128 14.59 -13.11 -10.36
CA CYS A 128 13.71 -13.39 -11.49
C CYS A 128 12.96 -14.73 -11.31
N SER A 129 11.63 -14.66 -11.21
CA SER A 129 10.76 -15.85 -11.07
C SER A 129 10.13 -16.33 -12.38
N ALA A 130 10.65 -15.87 -13.53
CA ALA A 130 10.09 -16.21 -14.82
C ALA A 130 10.34 -17.68 -15.19
N THR A 131 9.30 -18.36 -15.67
CA THR A 131 9.36 -19.70 -16.26
C THR A 131 8.79 -19.69 -17.66
N ARG A 132 9.34 -20.52 -18.55
CA ARG A 132 8.80 -20.74 -19.91
C ARG A 132 8.84 -22.22 -20.29
N PRO A 133 7.91 -22.71 -21.12
CA PRO A 133 8.02 -24.06 -21.66
C PRO A 133 9.28 -24.18 -22.51
N LYS A 134 9.96 -25.32 -22.41
CA LYS A 134 11.07 -25.66 -23.30
C LYS A 134 10.51 -25.77 -24.72
N ARG A 135 10.95 -24.89 -25.63
CA ARG A 135 10.55 -25.00 -27.06
C ARG A 135 11.13 -26.31 -27.59
N HIS A 136 10.27 -27.18 -28.11
CA HIS A 136 10.70 -28.27 -28.97
C HIS A 136 11.16 -27.62 -30.28
N GLU A 137 12.40 -27.89 -30.69
CA GLU A 137 13.02 -27.35 -31.92
C GLU A 137 12.41 -27.94 -33.22
N ASP A 138 11.21 -28.54 -33.16
CA ASP A 138 10.64 -29.33 -34.26
C ASP A 138 9.55 -28.60 -35.07
N ASP A 139 9.22 -27.34 -34.78
CA ASP A 139 8.17 -26.56 -35.49
C ASP A 139 8.72 -25.47 -36.44
N GLU A 140 9.91 -25.68 -37.04
CA GLU A 140 10.48 -24.76 -38.06
C GLU A 140 10.64 -25.39 -39.46
N GLU A 141 9.87 -26.43 -39.79
CA GLU A 141 9.63 -26.84 -41.18
C GLU A 141 8.17 -27.25 -41.42
N ALA A 142 7.30 -26.27 -41.74
CA ALA A 142 6.07 -26.48 -42.49
C ALA A 142 5.64 -25.21 -43.24
#